data_AF-I2CRL4-F1
#
_entry.id   AF-I2CRL4-F1
#
_cell.length_a   1.000
_cell.length_b   1.000
_cell.length_c   1.000
_cell.angle_alpha   90.00
_cell.angle_beta   90.00
_cell.angle_gamma   90.00
#
_symmetry.space_group_name_H-M   'P 1'
#
loop_
_entity.id
_entity.type
_entity.pdbx_description
1 polymer ?
#
loop_
_entity_poly.entity_id
_entity_poly.type
_entity_poly.pdbx_seq_one_letter_code
_entity_poly.pdbx_strand_id
1 'polypeptide(L)'
;MAGQTKVKNVGIRTVRLVEEPVPGSEGLSFYFEVNHVPIFAKGANIIPLGVFYNEADDEDIEWLLQSSVDANMNMVRVWGGGYYQP
;
A
#
# COMPACT_ATOMS: atom_id res chain seq x y z
N MET A 1 -24.95 -11.45 30.00
CA MET A 1 -23.76 -10.83 29.39
C MET A 1 -24.22 -10.17 28.10
N ALA A 2 -24.11 -8.85 27.97
CA ALA A 2 -24.52 -8.17 26.74
C ALA A 2 -23.55 -8.56 25.60
N GLY A 3 -24.10 -8.96 24.43
CA GLY A 3 -23.28 -9.30 23.27
C GLY A 3 -22.54 -8.07 22.75
N GLN A 4 -21.24 -8.20 22.47
CA GLN A 4 -20.45 -7.12 21.91
C GLN A 4 -20.62 -7.07 20.38
N THR A 5 -20.97 -5.90 19.85
CA THR A 5 -21.02 -5.64 18.40
C THR A 5 -19.77 -4.85 17.98
N LYS A 6 -19.17 -5.21 16.84
CA LYS A 6 -18.04 -4.48 16.23
C LYS A 6 -18.37 -4.18 14.78
N VAL A 7 -18.10 -2.95 14.35
CA VAL A 7 -18.25 -2.49 12.97
C VAL A 7 -16.85 -2.34 12.37
N LYS A 8 -16.65 -2.83 11.14
CA LYS A 8 -15.42 -2.68 10.38
C LYS A 8 -15.75 -2.41 8.91
N ASN A 9 -15.00 -1.49 8.30
CA ASN A 9 -15.02 -1.30 6.85
C ASN A 9 -14.17 -2.40 6.19
N VAL A 10 -14.70 -3.07 5.17
CA VAL A 10 -14.03 -4.18 4.46
C VAL A 10 -14.15 -3.97 2.96
N GLY A 11 -13.03 -4.07 2.24
CA GLY A 11 -13.00 -4.12 0.78
C GLY A 11 -12.75 -5.54 0.27
N ILE A 12 -13.45 -5.95 -0.79
CA ILE A 12 -13.31 -7.27 -1.41
C ILE A 12 -12.45 -7.14 -2.68
N ARG A 13 -11.28 -7.77 -2.70
CA ARG A 13 -10.40 -7.87 -3.88
C ARG A 13 -9.50 -9.09 -3.82
N THR A 14 -8.99 -9.53 -4.97
CA THR A 14 -7.84 -10.45 -5.05
C THR A 14 -6.57 -9.66 -5.32
N VAL A 15 -5.46 -10.09 -4.72
CA VAL A 15 -4.12 -9.56 -5.00
C VAL A 15 -3.19 -10.75 -5.14
N ARG A 16 -2.43 -10.80 -6.23
CA ARG A 16 -1.44 -11.84 -6.48
C ARG A 16 -0.09 -11.22 -6.81
N LEU A 17 0.97 -11.77 -6.22
CA LEU A 17 2.32 -11.63 -6.73
C LEU A 17 2.50 -12.70 -7.81
N VAL A 18 2.90 -12.30 -9.01
CA VAL A 18 3.08 -13.19 -10.14
C VAL A 18 4.57 -13.41 -10.41
N GLU A 19 4.98 -14.67 -10.24
CA GLU A 19 6.36 -15.15 -10.37
C GLU A 19 6.40 -16.33 -11.35
N GLU A 20 6.22 -16.05 -12.64
CA GLU A 20 6.11 -17.04 -13.71
C GLU A 20 7.28 -16.93 -14.70
N PRO A 21 7.70 -18.02 -15.37
CA PRO A 21 8.76 -17.95 -16.38
C PRO A 21 8.41 -17.00 -17.54
N VAL A 22 9.38 -16.20 -17.98
CA VAL A 22 9.20 -15.26 -19.10
C VAL A 22 9.90 -15.79 -20.35
N PRO A 23 9.21 -16.01 -21.48
CA PRO A 23 9.83 -16.51 -22.70
C PRO A 23 10.99 -15.62 -23.17
N GLY A 24 12.17 -16.22 -23.37
CA GLY A 24 13.37 -15.51 -23.80
C GLY A 24 14.10 -14.74 -22.69
N SER A 25 13.71 -14.92 -21.42
CA SER A 25 14.42 -14.38 -20.26
C SER A 25 14.74 -15.50 -19.26
N GLU A 26 15.88 -15.39 -18.58
CA GLU A 26 16.17 -16.21 -17.41
C GLU A 26 15.37 -15.70 -16.20
N GLY A 27 15.04 -16.59 -15.26
CA GLY A 27 14.34 -16.26 -14.02
C GLY A 27 12.81 -16.25 -14.11
N LEU A 28 12.18 -15.54 -13.18
CA LEU A 28 10.73 -15.40 -13.04
C LEU A 28 10.32 -13.94 -13.18
N SER A 29 9.07 -13.70 -13.59
CA SER A 29 8.45 -12.39 -13.52
C SER A 29 8.36 -11.90 -12.08
N PHE A 30 8.13 -10.60 -11.91
CA PHE A 30 7.80 -10.05 -10.60
C PHE A 30 6.88 -8.85 -10.78
N TYR A 31 5.58 -9.07 -10.67
CA TYR A 31 4.58 -8.01 -10.75
C TYR A 31 3.33 -8.34 -9.94
N PHE A 32 2.48 -7.34 -9.74
CA PHE A 32 1.22 -7.51 -9.03
C PHE A 32 0.04 -7.59 -9.99
N GLU A 33 -0.90 -8.48 -9.67
CA GLU A 33 -2.21 -8.57 -10.29
C GLU A 33 -3.26 -8.23 -9.23
N VAL A 34 -4.20 -7.34 -9.57
CA VAL A 34 -5.35 -7.00 -8.72
C VAL A 34 -6.62 -7.31 -9.50
N ASN A 35 -7.48 -8.15 -8.93
CA ASN A 35 -8.72 -8.59 -9.60
C ASN A 35 -8.49 -9.12 -11.02
N HIS A 36 -7.46 -9.94 -11.20
CA HIS A 36 -7.08 -10.54 -12.51
C HIS A 36 -6.55 -9.56 -13.56
N VAL A 37 -6.24 -8.32 -13.15
CA VAL A 37 -5.63 -7.31 -14.02
C VAL A 37 -4.20 -7.03 -13.56
N PRO A 38 -3.18 -7.25 -14.41
CA PRO A 38 -1.80 -6.84 -14.13
C PRO A 38 -1.72 -5.33 -13.92
N ILE A 39 -1.04 -4.89 -12.85
CA ILE A 39 -0.83 -3.48 -12.55
C ILE A 39 0.65 -3.13 -12.59
N PHE A 40 0.96 -1.99 -13.22
CA PHE A 40 2.29 -1.38 -13.10
C PHE A 40 2.32 -0.51 -11.85
N ALA A 41 3.13 -0.89 -10.87
CA ALA A 41 3.28 -0.13 -9.63
C ALA A 41 4.02 1.19 -9.89
N LYS A 42 3.35 2.32 -9.66
CA LYS A 42 3.89 3.67 -9.74
C LYS A 42 3.77 4.29 -8.35
N GLY A 43 4.87 4.71 -7.75
CA GLY A 43 4.82 5.06 -6.35
C GLY A 43 6.14 5.52 -5.76
N ALA A 44 6.10 5.68 -4.44
CA ALA A 44 7.23 6.05 -3.62
C ALA A 44 7.27 5.21 -2.32
N ASN A 45 8.36 5.37 -1.58
CA ASN A 45 8.47 4.84 -0.22
C ASN A 45 8.08 5.93 0.77
N ILE A 46 7.12 5.65 1.64
CA ILE A 46 6.77 6.53 2.75
C ILE A 46 7.67 6.18 3.94
N ILE A 47 8.23 7.22 4.56
CA ILE A 47 9.00 7.18 5.81
C ILE A 47 8.20 7.89 6.91
N PRO A 48 8.59 7.78 8.20
CA PRO A 48 7.98 8.57 9.27
C PRO A 48 7.90 10.07 8.92
N LEU A 49 6.72 10.66 9.13
CA LEU A 49 6.45 12.08 8.83
C LEU A 49 6.99 13.05 9.90
N GLY A 50 7.34 12.52 11.08
CA GLY A 50 7.99 13.26 12.14
C GLY A 50 9.04 12.39 12.84
N VAL A 51 9.85 13.04 13.69
CA VAL A 51 10.86 12.34 14.51
C VAL A 51 10.16 11.61 15.65
N PHE A 52 9.09 12.19 16.19
CA PHE A 52 8.26 11.55 17.20
C PHE A 52 7.03 10.91 16.58
N TYR A 53 6.63 9.75 17.12
CA TYR A 53 5.49 8.98 16.59
C TYR A 53 4.16 9.75 16.59
N ASN A 54 3.93 10.61 17.59
CA ASN A 54 2.72 11.42 17.74
C ASN A 54 2.84 12.84 17.14
N GLU A 55 3.88 13.10 16.35
CA GLU A 55 4.10 14.43 15.77
C GLU A 55 3.23 14.67 14.54
N ALA A 56 3.03 13.64 13.72
CA ALA A 56 2.13 13.71 12.58
C ALA A 56 0.68 13.43 13.00
N ASP A 57 -0.24 14.19 12.43
CA ASP A 57 -1.68 14.01 12.64
C ASP A 57 -2.39 13.46 11.39
N ASP A 58 -3.72 13.33 11.46
CA ASP A 58 -4.53 12.82 10.36
C ASP A 58 -4.48 13.76 9.12
N GLU A 59 -4.30 15.07 9.32
CA GLU A 59 -4.21 16.04 8.23
C GLU A 59 -2.91 15.87 7.43
N ASP A 60 -1.79 15.59 8.13
CA ASP A 60 -0.52 15.28 7.49
C ASP A 60 -0.60 14.02 6.62
N ILE A 61 -1.28 12.98 7.11
CA ILE A 61 -1.48 11.71 6.38
C ILE A 61 -2.39 11.96 5.16
N GLU A 62 -3.49 12.67 5.34
CA GLU A 62 -4.40 13.01 4.24
C GLU A 62 -3.70 13.84 3.17
N TRP A 63 -2.91 14.83 3.58
CA TRP A 63 -2.10 15.65 2.66
C TRP A 63 -1.09 14.79 1.88
N LEU A 64 -0.40 13.86 2.54
CA LEU A 64 0.56 12.96 1.88
C LEU A 64 -0.13 12.04 0.86
N LEU A 65 -1.27 11.44 1.24
CA LEU A 65 -2.03 10.56 0.37
C LEU A 65 -2.62 11.32 -0.82
N GLN A 66 -3.14 12.53 -0.59
CA GLN A 66 -3.64 13.39 -1.67
C GLN A 66 -2.51 13.81 -2.62
N SER A 67 -1.34 14.18 -2.10
CA SER A 67 -0.16 14.49 -2.90
C SER A 67 0.27 13.30 -3.76
N SER A 68 0.14 12.07 -3.25
CA SER A 68 0.42 10.84 -4.01
C SER A 68 -0.57 10.63 -5.16
N VAL A 69 -1.86 10.94 -4.92
CA VAL A 69 -2.91 10.92 -5.96
C VAL A 69 -2.62 11.96 -7.04
N ASP A 70 -2.31 13.20 -6.65
CA ASP A 70 -2.01 14.32 -7.56
C ASP A 70 -0.76 14.02 -8.42
N ALA A 71 0.19 13.25 -7.86
CA ALA A 71 1.36 12.74 -8.55
C ALA A 71 1.10 11.48 -9.43
N ASN A 72 -0.16 11.04 -9.58
CA ASN A 72 -0.57 9.87 -10.35
C ASN A 72 0.04 8.53 -9.88
N MET A 73 0.31 8.40 -8.58
CA MET A 73 0.75 7.16 -7.94
C MET A 73 -0.42 6.20 -7.71
N ASN A 74 -0.13 4.89 -7.67
CA ASN A 74 -1.11 3.84 -7.38
C ASN A 74 -0.63 2.85 -6.30
N MET A 75 0.59 3.03 -5.78
CA MET A 75 1.15 2.21 -4.72
C MET A 75 2.08 3.06 -3.84
N VAL A 76 2.04 2.81 -2.53
CA VAL A 76 2.99 3.38 -1.58
C VAL A 76 3.60 2.25 -0.76
N ARG A 77 4.92 2.28 -0.56
CA ARG A 77 5.61 1.32 0.30
C ARG A 77 5.87 1.96 1.65
N VAL A 78 5.22 1.47 2.71
CA VAL A 78 5.58 1.81 4.08
C VAL A 78 6.95 1.19 4.36
N TRP A 79 7.97 2.03 4.51
CA TRP A 79 9.35 1.57 4.65
C TRP A 79 9.57 0.87 6.00
N GLY A 80 10.27 -0.27 5.98
CA GLY A 80 10.45 -1.15 7.14
C GLY A 80 11.34 -0.62 8.27
N GLY A 81 11.95 0.56 8.13
CA GLY A 81 12.66 1.22 9.23
C GLY A 81 11.84 2.28 9.97
N GLY A 82 10.58 2.49 9.57
CA GLY A 82 9.63 3.35 10.27
C GLY A 82 8.75 2.59 11.26
N TYR A 83 7.47 2.95 11.29
CA TYR A 83 6.45 2.33 12.12
C TYR A 83 5.22 1.94 11.30
N TYR A 84 4.39 1.04 11.85
CA TYR A 84 3.08 0.73 11.29
C TYR A 84 2.19 1.96 11.39
N GLN A 85 1.68 2.43 10.25
CA GLN A 85 0.75 3.57 10.22
C GLN A 85 -0.55 3.20 10.94
N PRO A 86 -1.17 4.16 11.67
CA PRO A 86 -2.40 3.95 12.41
C PRO A 86 -3.60 3.56 11.52
#